data_AF-A0A8B9G3T2-F1
#
_entry.id   AF-A0A8B9G3T2-F1
#
_cell.length_a   1.000
_cell.length_b   1.000
_cell.length_c   1.000
_cell.angle_alpha   90.00
_cell.angle_beta   90.00
_cell.angle_gamma   90.00
#
_symmetry.space_group_name_H-M   'P 1'
#
loop_
_entity.id
_entity.type
_entity.pdbx_description
1 polymer ?
#
loop_
_entity_poly.entity_id
_entity_poly.type
_entity_poly.pdbx_seq_one_letter_code
_entity_poly.pdbx_strand_id
1 'polypeptide(L)'
;LPGSRKMEFKGSSWHESCFVCQYCRQPLGTKPLITKDNKNYCVPCFEKQFAHHCYSCKKVITSGGVTYHDQPWHKECFVCAGCKTQLSGQRFISKDEYPYCVDCFSKLYAKKCAACKKPITAHGSAKFISFEERQWHKECFNCAKCSVSLVGRGFLTQQDDVLCHECGP
;
A
#
# COMPACT_ATOMS: atom_id res chain seq x y z
N LEU A 1 -32.79 39.15 -24.43
CA LEU A 1 -34.12 38.74 -24.91
C LEU A 1 -35.10 38.87 -23.74
N PRO A 2 -36.18 39.64 -23.85
CA PRO A 2 -37.20 39.75 -22.80
C PRO A 2 -37.92 38.40 -22.66
N GLY A 3 -38.00 37.87 -21.44
CA GLY A 3 -38.74 36.63 -21.14
C GLY A 3 -37.91 35.35 -20.98
N SER A 4 -36.57 35.40 -20.95
CA SER A 4 -35.78 34.21 -20.64
C SER A 4 -36.01 33.78 -19.18
N ARG A 5 -36.59 32.59 -18.99
CA ARG A 5 -36.76 31.95 -17.69
C ARG A 5 -35.39 31.86 -17.01
N LYS A 6 -35.35 32.23 -15.72
CA LYS A 6 -34.13 32.22 -14.90
C LYS A 6 -34.10 30.93 -14.08
N MET A 7 -32.91 30.33 -13.98
CA MET A 7 -32.64 29.16 -13.15
C MET A 7 -31.72 29.60 -12.01
N GLU A 8 -32.04 29.22 -10.78
CA GLU A 8 -31.22 29.50 -9.61
C GLU A 8 -30.58 28.21 -9.09
N PHE A 9 -29.26 28.24 -8.89
CA PHE A 9 -28.51 27.12 -8.33
C PHE A 9 -27.38 27.63 -7.43
N LYS A 10 -27.35 27.18 -6.18
CA LYS A 10 -26.35 27.56 -5.16
C LYS A 10 -26.10 29.08 -5.07
N GLY A 11 -27.18 29.88 -5.06
CA GLY A 11 -27.10 31.34 -4.93
C GLY A 11 -26.67 32.10 -6.19
N SER A 12 -26.50 31.41 -7.33
CA SER A 12 -26.24 32.03 -8.63
C SER A 12 -27.45 31.91 -9.56
N SER A 13 -27.73 32.96 -10.33
CA SER A 13 -28.81 32.98 -11.32
C SER A 13 -28.26 32.85 -12.75
N TRP A 14 -28.84 31.95 -13.53
CA TRP A 14 -28.45 31.67 -14.91
C TRP A 14 -29.66 31.85 -15.84
N HIS A 15 -29.42 32.27 -17.08
CA HIS A 15 -30.42 32.05 -18.12
C HIS A 15 -30.61 30.53 -18.31
N GLU A 16 -31.85 30.08 -18.50
CA GLU A 16 -32.14 28.64 -18.72
C GLU A 16 -31.32 28.05 -19.88
N SER A 17 -31.13 28.81 -20.97
CA SER A 17 -30.28 28.44 -22.11
C SER A 17 -28.78 28.45 -21.82
N CYS A 18 -28.33 29.12 -20.75
CA CYS A 18 -26.94 29.17 -20.33
C CYS A 18 -26.63 28.16 -19.21
N PHE A 19 -27.65 27.53 -18.60
CA PHE A 19 -27.49 26.51 -17.57
C PHE A 19 -27.26 25.13 -18.19
N VAL A 20 -26.12 25.00 -18.86
CA VAL A 20 -25.73 23.83 -19.66
C VAL A 20 -24.45 23.20 -19.11
N CYS A 21 -24.24 21.92 -19.43
CA CYS A 21 -22.97 21.25 -19.19
C CYS A 21 -21.86 21.95 -19.99
N GLN A 22 -20.76 22.31 -19.33
CA GLN A 22 -19.61 22.95 -19.97
C GLN A 22 -19.02 22.10 -21.11
N TYR A 23 -19.10 20.77 -21.00
CA TYR A 23 -18.52 19.85 -21.98
C TYR A 23 -19.49 19.53 -23.13
N CYS A 24 -20.64 18.90 -22.85
CA CYS A 24 -21.57 18.46 -23.90
C CYS A 24 -22.61 19.51 -24.32
N ARG A 25 -22.63 20.67 -23.67
CA ARG A 25 -23.57 21.79 -23.91
C ARG A 25 -25.05 21.44 -23.75
N GLN A 26 -25.38 20.26 -23.22
CA GLN A 26 -26.76 19.86 -22.93
C GLN A 26 -27.31 20.63 -21.72
N PRO A 27 -28.59 21.05 -21.74
CA PRO A 27 -29.26 21.67 -20.60
C PRO A 27 -29.19 20.77 -19.36
N LEU A 28 -28.77 21.34 -18.23
CA LEU A 28 -28.67 20.60 -16.96
C LEU A 28 -30.03 20.51 -16.26
N GLY A 29 -30.86 21.56 -16.37
CA GLY A 29 -32.19 21.59 -15.77
C GLY A 29 -32.15 21.28 -14.27
N THR A 30 -32.92 20.28 -13.84
CA THR A 30 -32.94 19.76 -12.46
C THR A 30 -32.08 18.51 -12.26
N LYS A 31 -31.31 18.09 -13.27
CA LYS A 31 -30.49 16.87 -13.20
C LYS A 31 -29.32 17.05 -12.23
N PRO A 32 -28.84 15.95 -11.60
CA PRO A 32 -27.61 15.97 -10.82
C PRO A 32 -26.45 16.55 -11.64
N LEU A 33 -25.74 17.51 -11.05
CA LEU A 33 -24.62 18.20 -11.67
C LEU A 33 -23.49 18.38 -10.67
N ILE A 34 -22.27 18.52 -11.19
CA ILE A 34 -21.07 18.76 -10.39
C ILE A 34 -20.46 20.09 -10.84
N THR A 35 -20.21 20.97 -9.88
CA THR A 35 -19.57 22.27 -10.12
C THR A 35 -18.10 22.18 -9.73
N LYS A 36 -17.20 22.53 -10.64
CA LYS A 36 -15.74 22.59 -10.43
C LYS A 36 -15.18 23.80 -11.16
N ASP A 37 -14.34 24.59 -10.48
CA ASP A 37 -13.73 25.81 -11.02
C ASP A 37 -14.74 26.77 -11.67
N ASN A 38 -15.89 26.94 -11.01
CA ASN A 38 -17.02 27.75 -11.47
C ASN A 38 -17.67 27.29 -12.79
N LYS A 39 -17.43 26.04 -13.21
CA LYS A 39 -18.03 25.41 -14.39
C LYS A 39 -18.95 24.28 -13.95
N ASN A 40 -20.10 24.18 -14.61
CA ASN A 40 -21.10 23.15 -14.34
C ASN A 40 -20.95 22.00 -15.33
N TYR A 41 -20.91 20.76 -14.83
CA TYR A 41 -20.80 19.56 -15.64
C TYR A 41 -21.97 18.62 -15.30
N CYS A 42 -22.54 17.95 -16.31
CA CYS A 42 -23.39 16.80 -16.03
C CYS A 42 -22.50 15.67 -15.48
N VAL A 43 -23.06 14.81 -14.62
CA VAL A 43 -22.31 13.71 -13.98
C VAL A 43 -21.51 12.87 -15.00
N PRO A 44 -22.08 12.42 -16.14
CA PRO A 44 -21.32 11.64 -17.11
C PRO A 44 -20.11 12.38 -17.72
N CYS A 45 -20.26 13.68 -17.98
CA CYS A 45 -19.15 14.48 -18.51
C CYS A 45 -18.10 14.78 -17.45
N PHE A 46 -18.52 15.01 -16.21
CA PHE A 46 -17.59 15.22 -15.10
C PHE A 46 -16.76 13.97 -14.86
N GLU A 47 -17.39 12.80 -14.76
CA GLU A 47 -16.71 11.52 -14.63
C GLU A 47 -15.76 11.29 -15.81
N LYS A 48 -16.21 11.49 -17.06
CA LYS A 48 -15.36 11.33 -18.24
C LYS A 48 -14.12 12.24 -18.24
N GLN A 49 -14.23 13.46 -17.72
CA GLN A 49 -13.15 14.45 -17.77
C GLN A 49 -12.23 14.40 -16.55
N PHE A 50 -12.73 13.98 -15.39
CA PHE A 50 -12.03 14.16 -14.11
C PHE A 50 -11.98 12.90 -13.26
N ALA A 51 -12.53 11.77 -13.71
CA ALA A 51 -12.43 10.52 -12.95
C ALA A 51 -10.98 10.07 -12.78
N HIS A 52 -10.63 9.77 -11.54
CA HIS A 52 -9.45 8.96 -11.25
C HIS A 52 -9.74 7.51 -11.63
N HIS A 53 -8.88 6.93 -12.46
CA HIS A 53 -9.02 5.54 -12.90
C HIS A 53 -8.09 4.66 -12.09
N CYS A 54 -8.63 3.61 -11.50
CA CYS A 54 -7.85 2.67 -10.71
C CYS A 54 -6.72 2.07 -11.56
N TYR A 55 -5.50 2.16 -11.05
CA TYR A 55 -4.32 1.68 -11.76
C TYR A 55 -4.39 0.17 -12.05
N SER A 56 -4.99 -0.61 -11.15
CA SER A 56 -5.15 -2.06 -11.34
C SER A 56 -6.22 -2.42 -12.36
N CYS A 57 -7.48 -1.99 -12.13
CA CYS A 57 -8.63 -2.50 -12.90
C CYS A 57 -9.07 -1.56 -14.03
N LYS A 58 -8.46 -0.38 -14.14
CA LYS A 58 -8.77 0.67 -15.11
C LYS A 58 -10.19 1.25 -15.04
N LYS A 59 -10.99 0.88 -14.03
CA LYS A 59 -12.33 1.45 -13.79
C LYS A 59 -12.25 2.74 -12.99
N VAL A 60 -13.26 3.59 -13.15
CA VAL A 60 -13.41 4.85 -12.40
C VAL A 60 -13.53 4.58 -10.89
N ILE A 61 -12.85 5.40 -10.11
CA ILE A 61 -12.98 5.46 -8.65
C ILE A 61 -14.04 6.52 -8.32
N THR A 62 -15.24 6.07 -7.96
CA THR A 62 -16.40 6.94 -7.73
C THR A 62 -16.50 7.45 -6.30
N SER A 63 -16.00 6.71 -5.30
CA SER A 63 -15.95 7.18 -3.92
C SER A 63 -14.88 6.43 -3.14
N GLY A 64 -14.02 7.18 -2.45
CA GLY A 64 -12.95 6.61 -1.63
C GLY A 64 -11.92 5.84 -2.48
N GLY A 65 -10.70 5.76 -1.97
CA GLY A 65 -9.61 5.08 -2.66
C GLY A 65 -8.35 5.14 -1.82
N VAL A 66 -7.28 4.60 -2.37
CA VAL A 66 -5.93 4.79 -1.84
C VAL A 66 -5.02 5.28 -2.94
N THR A 67 -3.98 5.99 -2.55
CA THR A 67 -2.90 6.39 -3.46
C THR A 67 -1.68 5.55 -3.12
N TYR A 68 -1.08 4.93 -4.12
CA TYR A 68 0.10 4.09 -3.98
C TYR A 68 1.03 4.34 -5.17
N HIS A 69 2.29 4.71 -4.91
CA HIS A 69 3.23 5.23 -5.91
C HIS A 69 2.62 6.30 -6.82
N ASP A 70 1.96 7.29 -6.21
CA ASP A 70 1.25 8.39 -6.90
C ASP A 70 0.15 7.96 -7.88
N GLN A 71 -0.20 6.67 -7.89
CA GLN A 71 -1.28 6.13 -8.70
C GLN A 71 -2.52 5.90 -7.83
N PRO A 72 -3.73 6.18 -8.34
CA PRO A 72 -4.96 5.96 -7.60
C PRO A 72 -5.44 4.50 -7.74
N TRP A 73 -5.94 3.91 -6.66
CA TRP A 73 -6.46 2.55 -6.63
C TRP A 73 -7.79 2.50 -5.88
N HIS A 74 -8.69 1.61 -6.31
CA HIS A 74 -9.77 1.16 -5.43
C HIS A 74 -9.18 0.50 -4.20
N LYS A 75 -9.83 0.66 -3.05
CA LYS A 75 -9.38 0.01 -1.81
C LYS A 75 -9.33 -1.51 -1.99
N GLU A 76 -10.28 -2.07 -2.72
CA GLU A 76 -10.44 -3.51 -2.97
C GLU A 76 -9.45 -4.03 -4.02
N CYS A 77 -8.93 -3.15 -4.88
CA CYS A 77 -7.89 -3.49 -5.85
C CYS A 77 -6.48 -3.37 -5.26
N PHE A 78 -6.32 -2.63 -4.16
CA PHE A 78 -5.05 -2.53 -3.44
C PHE A 78 -4.85 -3.75 -2.55
N VAL A 79 -4.34 -4.83 -3.16
CA VAL A 79 -4.21 -6.15 -2.54
C VAL A 79 -2.76 -6.64 -2.52
N CYS A 80 -2.46 -7.51 -1.56
CA CYS A 80 -1.17 -8.19 -1.46
C CYS A 80 -0.87 -8.97 -2.76
N ALA A 81 0.30 -8.74 -3.35
CA ALA A 81 0.73 -9.45 -4.54
C ALA A 81 0.79 -10.97 -4.33
N GLY A 82 1.15 -11.43 -3.12
CA GLY A 82 1.29 -12.83 -2.76
C GLY A 82 -0.03 -13.56 -2.43
N CYS A 83 -0.90 -12.98 -1.60
CA CYS A 83 -2.12 -13.65 -1.11
C CYS A 83 -3.44 -13.00 -1.52
N LYS A 84 -3.40 -11.87 -2.24
CA LYS A 84 -4.57 -11.09 -2.70
C LYS A 84 -5.48 -10.52 -1.58
N THR A 85 -5.04 -10.57 -0.33
CA THR A 85 -5.73 -9.87 0.78
C THR A 85 -5.67 -8.36 0.61
N GLN A 86 -6.76 -7.67 0.90
CA GLN A 86 -6.85 -6.21 0.87
C GLN A 86 -5.87 -5.57 1.86
N LEU A 87 -5.11 -4.57 1.40
CA LEU A 87 -4.09 -3.87 2.18
C LEU A 87 -4.50 -2.46 2.62
N SER A 88 -5.65 -1.95 2.15
CA SER A 88 -6.15 -0.64 2.56
C SER A 88 -6.36 -0.60 4.08
N GLY A 89 -5.70 0.33 4.76
CA GLY A 89 -5.74 0.46 6.22
C GLY A 89 -4.89 -0.56 7.00
N GLN A 90 -4.11 -1.41 6.31
CA GLN A 90 -3.22 -2.39 6.94
C GLN A 90 -1.75 -2.02 6.73
N ARG A 91 -0.87 -2.58 7.57
CA ARG A 91 0.59 -2.49 7.35
C ARG A 91 0.97 -3.39 6.17
N PHE A 92 1.78 -2.85 5.26
CA PHE A 92 2.31 -3.57 4.11
C PHE A 92 3.76 -3.14 3.84
N ILE A 93 4.45 -3.89 2.99
CA ILE A 93 5.82 -3.61 2.56
C ILE A 93 5.85 -3.63 1.03
N SER A 94 6.45 -2.59 0.43
CA SER A 94 6.65 -2.50 -1.01
C SER A 94 7.95 -3.15 -1.43
N LYS A 95 7.90 -3.99 -2.47
CA LYS A 95 9.07 -4.61 -3.08
C LYS A 95 8.88 -4.67 -4.60
N ASP A 96 9.83 -4.11 -5.33
CA ASP A 96 9.82 -4.06 -6.80
C ASP A 96 8.48 -3.52 -7.34
N GLU A 97 8.01 -2.40 -6.77
CA GLU A 97 6.71 -1.76 -7.01
C GLU A 97 5.45 -2.53 -6.56
N TYR A 98 5.59 -3.80 -6.14
CA TYR A 98 4.46 -4.61 -5.67
C TYR A 98 4.25 -4.51 -4.16
N PRO A 99 2.99 -4.30 -3.70
CA PRO A 99 2.68 -4.27 -2.27
C PRO A 99 2.47 -5.70 -1.73
N TYR A 100 3.11 -6.04 -0.62
CA TYR A 100 2.97 -7.31 0.08
C TYR A 100 2.47 -7.09 1.51
N CYS A 101 1.56 -7.94 2.00
CA CYS A 101 1.31 -8.00 3.43
C CYS A 101 2.58 -8.45 4.18
N VAL A 102 2.69 -8.08 5.46
CA VAL A 102 3.87 -8.39 6.28
C VAL A 102 4.19 -9.88 6.29
N ASP A 103 3.16 -10.74 6.32
CA ASP A 103 3.34 -12.20 6.33
C ASP A 103 3.88 -12.73 5.00
N CYS A 104 3.32 -12.31 3.87
CA CYS A 104 3.82 -12.72 2.56
C CYS A 104 5.24 -12.20 2.33
N PHE A 105 5.50 -10.93 2.66
CA PHE A 105 6.84 -10.36 2.54
C PHE A 105 7.84 -11.16 3.39
N SER A 106 7.48 -11.47 4.64
CA SER A 106 8.33 -12.24 5.54
C SER A 106 8.61 -13.65 5.02
N LYS A 107 7.59 -14.35 4.49
CA LYS A 107 7.75 -15.71 3.95
C LYS A 107 8.64 -15.75 2.70
N LEU A 108 8.53 -14.73 1.84
CA LEU A 108 9.23 -14.68 0.56
C LEU A 108 10.63 -14.10 0.66
N TYR A 109 10.85 -13.09 1.51
CA TYR A 109 12.05 -12.25 1.47
C TYR A 109 12.80 -12.13 2.80
N ALA A 110 12.23 -12.55 3.93
CA ALA A 110 12.98 -12.46 5.18
C ALA A 110 14.18 -13.41 5.17
N LYS A 111 15.32 -12.89 5.63
CA LYS A 111 16.47 -13.73 5.97
C LYS A 111 16.05 -14.76 7.02
N LYS A 112 16.56 -15.97 6.89
CA LYS A 112 16.22 -17.09 7.79
C LYS A 112 17.32 -17.24 8.83
N CYS A 113 16.91 -17.51 10.07
CA CYS A 113 17.84 -17.83 11.15
C CYS A 113 18.66 -19.06 10.77
N ALA A 114 19.99 -18.96 10.87
CA ALA A 114 20.88 -20.02 10.44
C ALA A 114 20.75 -21.28 11.32
N ALA A 115 20.29 -21.14 12.57
CA ALA A 115 20.01 -22.26 13.47
C ALA A 115 18.59 -22.85 13.28
N CYS A 116 17.53 -22.07 13.51
CA CYS A 116 16.16 -22.61 13.52
C CYS A 116 15.45 -22.58 12.14
N LYS A 117 16.08 -21.99 11.12
CA LYS A 117 15.58 -21.81 9.74
C LYS A 117 14.27 -21.00 9.61
N LYS A 118 13.74 -20.47 10.72
CA LYS A 118 12.57 -19.58 10.72
C LYS A 118 12.96 -18.16 10.26
N PRO A 119 12.06 -17.43 9.58
CA PRO A 119 12.25 -16.02 9.25
C PRO A 119 12.67 -15.15 10.44
N ILE A 120 13.62 -14.24 10.23
CA ILE A 120 13.95 -13.15 11.15
C ILE A 120 13.02 -11.99 10.79
N THR A 121 11.84 -11.98 11.42
CA THR A 121 10.84 -10.93 11.22
C THR A 121 10.87 -9.94 12.38
N ALA A 122 10.50 -8.69 12.11
CA ALA A 122 10.40 -7.62 13.10
C ALA A 122 9.30 -7.83 14.17
N HIS A 123 8.60 -8.97 14.17
CA HIS A 123 7.59 -9.33 15.17
C HIS A 123 8.21 -9.93 16.46
N GLY A 124 9.47 -10.33 16.43
CA GLY A 124 10.30 -10.56 17.61
C GLY A 124 11.33 -9.44 17.72
N SER A 125 11.67 -9.05 18.95
CA SER A 125 12.80 -8.16 19.33
C SER A 125 13.68 -7.73 18.15
N ALA A 126 13.64 -6.44 17.81
CA ALA A 126 14.31 -5.83 16.65
C ALA A 126 15.86 -5.94 16.60
N LYS A 127 16.44 -6.88 17.36
CA LYS A 127 17.86 -7.15 17.50
C LYS A 127 18.12 -8.62 17.14
N PHE A 128 18.66 -8.85 15.95
CA PHE A 128 19.19 -10.13 15.51
C PHE A 128 20.72 -10.09 15.57
N ILE A 129 21.35 -11.26 15.67
CA ILE A 129 22.81 -11.38 15.59
C ILE A 129 23.18 -11.60 14.13
N SER A 130 24.15 -10.86 13.62
CA SER A 130 24.71 -11.05 12.28
C SER A 130 26.20 -11.32 12.39
N PHE A 131 26.66 -12.35 11.69
CA PHE A 131 28.07 -12.65 11.52
C PHE A 131 28.26 -13.27 10.14
N GLU A 132 29.19 -12.73 9.36
CA GLU A 132 29.33 -13.02 7.92
C GLU A 132 27.98 -12.87 7.19
N GLU A 133 27.63 -13.80 6.29
CA GLU A 133 26.36 -13.84 5.56
C GLU A 133 25.21 -14.49 6.35
N ARG A 134 25.45 -14.83 7.61
CA ARG A 134 24.53 -15.59 8.45
C ARG A 134 23.90 -14.70 9.51
N GLN A 135 22.66 -15.02 9.84
CA GLN A 135 21.89 -14.29 10.83
C GLN A 135 21.17 -15.26 11.78
N TRP A 136 21.00 -14.84 13.02
CA TRP A 136 20.32 -15.63 14.05
C TRP A 136 19.35 -14.75 14.83
N HIS A 137 18.24 -15.34 15.30
CA HIS A 137 17.54 -14.78 16.44
C HIS A 137 18.49 -14.72 17.64
N LYS A 138 18.33 -13.72 18.51
CA LYS A 138 19.19 -13.58 19.70
C LYS A 138 19.18 -14.85 20.56
N GLU A 139 18.02 -15.49 20.67
CA GLU A 139 17.78 -16.72 21.44
C GLU A 139 18.34 -17.97 20.74
N CYS A 140 18.64 -17.87 19.44
CA CYS A 140 19.20 -18.96 18.64
C CYS A 140 20.72 -18.88 18.47
N PHE A 141 21.37 -17.84 18.98
CA PHE A 141 22.82 -17.67 18.89
C PHE A 141 23.53 -18.33 20.07
N ASN A 142 23.55 -19.67 20.04
CA ASN A 142 24.06 -20.53 21.11
C ASN A 142 25.12 -21.50 20.57
N CYS A 143 26.03 -21.96 21.44
CA CYS A 143 27.02 -22.96 21.08
C CYS A 143 26.35 -24.26 20.62
N ALA A 144 26.78 -24.79 19.47
CA ALA A 144 26.22 -26.02 18.90
C ALA A 144 26.41 -27.27 19.78
N LYS A 145 27.42 -27.29 20.68
CA LYS A 145 27.69 -28.42 21.58
C LYS A 145 27.00 -28.32 22.94
N CYS A 146 27.18 -27.19 23.65
CA CYS A 146 26.67 -27.04 25.02
C CYS A 146 25.42 -26.16 25.15
N SER A 147 24.93 -25.59 24.04
CA SER A 147 23.76 -24.69 23.99
C SER A 147 23.88 -23.40 24.82
N VAL A 148 25.07 -23.07 25.32
CA VAL A 148 25.29 -21.81 26.03
C VAL A 148 25.11 -20.62 25.08
N SER A 149 24.46 -19.54 25.53
CA SER A 149 24.34 -18.32 24.73
C SER A 149 25.71 -17.71 24.46
N LEU A 150 25.95 -17.35 23.19
CA LEU A 150 27.17 -16.71 22.70
C LEU A 150 27.01 -15.20 22.54
N VAL A 151 25.83 -14.65 22.87
CA VAL A 151 25.55 -13.22 22.76
C VAL A 151 26.49 -12.43 23.68
N GLY A 152 27.27 -11.51 23.10
CA GLY A 152 28.24 -10.70 23.83
C GLY A 152 29.48 -11.46 24.30
N ARG A 153 29.72 -12.67 23.80
CA ARG A 153 30.90 -13.49 24.12
C ARG A 153 31.73 -13.72 22.86
N GLY A 154 33.02 -13.97 23.04
CA GLY A 154 33.86 -14.53 21.99
C GLY A 154 33.36 -15.92 21.58
N PHE A 155 33.43 -16.23 20.30
CA PHE A 155 33.01 -17.51 19.73
C PHE A 155 33.95 -17.93 18.61
N LEU A 156 33.91 -19.21 18.28
CA LEU A 156 34.63 -19.83 17.17
C LEU A 156 33.63 -20.28 16.11
N THR A 157 33.99 -20.17 14.84
CA THR A 157 33.23 -20.73 13.73
C THR A 157 33.89 -22.00 13.23
N GLN A 158 33.09 -23.06 13.06
CA GLN A 158 33.54 -24.32 12.49
C GLN A 158 32.48 -24.81 11.51
N GLN A 159 32.78 -24.72 10.20
CA GLN A 159 31.81 -24.98 9.12
C GLN A 159 30.52 -24.15 9.31
N ASP A 160 29.39 -24.83 9.52
CA ASP A 160 28.09 -24.22 9.77
C ASP A 160 27.77 -24.03 11.25
N ASP A 161 28.68 -24.32 12.17
CA ASP A 161 28.43 -24.19 13.60
C ASP A 161 29.18 -23.02 14.25
N VAL A 162 28.57 -22.50 15.31
CA VAL A 162 29.18 -21.53 16.23
C VAL A 162 29.42 -22.20 17.57
N LEU A 163 30.63 -22.05 18.12
CA LEU A 163 31.07 -22.72 19.34
C LEU A 163 31.59 -21.71 20.37
N CYS A 164 31.38 -21.99 21.67
CA CYS A 164 32.11 -21.28 22.71
C CYS A 164 33.57 -21.76 22.74
N HIS A 165 34.46 -20.97 23.35
CA HIS A 165 35.87 -21.32 23.47
C HIS A 165 36.11 -22.61 24.27
N GLU A 166 35.25 -22.97 25.22
CA GLU A 166 35.37 -24.23 25.98
C GLU A 166 35.00 -25.48 25.17
N CYS A 167 34.18 -25.32 24.13
CA CYS A 167 33.71 -26.40 23.27
C CYS A 167 34.46 -26.48 21.94
N GLY A 168 35.25 -25.44 21.63
CA GLY A 168 36.11 -25.39 20.47
C GLY A 168 37.32 -26.31 20.60
N PRO A 169 37.96 -26.65 19.47
CA PRO A 169 39.21 -27.41 19.46
C PRO A 169 40.38 -26.62 20.06
#